data_AF-A0A6J5D0Q7-F1
#
_entry.id   AF-A0A6J5D0Q7-F1
#
_cell.length_a   1.000
_cell.length_b   1.000
_cell.length_c   1.000
_cell.angle_alpha   90.00
_cell.angle_beta   90.00
_cell.angle_gamma   90.00
#
_symmetry.space_group_name_H-M   'P 1'
#
loop_
_entity.id
_entity.type
_entity.pdbx_description
1 polymer ?
#
loop_
_entity_poly.entity_id
_entity_poly.type
_entity_poly.pdbx_seq_one_letter_code
_entity_poly.pdbx_strand_id
1 'polypeptide(L)'
;MANTSDSVELGAPPDRVWQLIGGFHSLPDWLPYIASSAMSEGGRVRTLRSAANEVIVERLESFDNRNRSYSYSFLASPFPASDYLATLSVRHASSRPRSEPAFDAPV
;
A
#
# COMPACT_ATOMS: atom_id res chain seq x y z
N MET A 1 -4.69 11.82 15.12
CA MET A 1 -4.17 11.25 13.87
C MET A 1 -5.35 10.94 12.97
N ALA A 2 -5.34 11.41 11.73
CA ALA A 2 -6.34 11.01 10.75
C ALA A 2 -6.04 9.57 10.30
N ASN A 3 -7.08 8.79 10.01
CA ASN A 3 -6.94 7.47 9.40
C ASN A 3 -7.82 7.39 8.16
N THR A 4 -7.40 6.61 7.18
CA THR A 4 -8.17 6.29 5.99
C THR A 4 -7.88 4.85 5.58
N SER A 5 -8.86 4.20 4.97
CA SER A 5 -8.73 2.84 4.45
C SER A 5 -9.55 2.73 3.17
N ASP A 6 -8.98 2.04 2.17
CA ASP A 6 -9.67 1.71 0.95
C ASP A 6 -9.49 0.21 0.65
N SER A 7 -10.45 -0.39 -0.06
CA SER A 7 -10.41 -1.81 -0.40
C SER A 7 -11.07 -2.10 -1.73
N VAL A 8 -10.51 -3.07 -2.46
CA VAL A 8 -11.01 -3.52 -3.75
C VAL A 8 -11.15 -5.04 -3.76
N GLU A 9 -12.27 -5.52 -4.29
CA GLU A 9 -12.48 -6.95 -4.50
C GLU A 9 -11.89 -7.36 -5.84
N LEU A 10 -11.08 -8.42 -5.82
CA LEU A 10 -10.47 -8.99 -7.01
C LEU A 10 -10.99 -10.41 -7.22
N GLY A 11 -11.35 -10.75 -8.46
CA GLY A 11 -11.75 -12.10 -8.87
C GLY A 11 -10.58 -13.09 -8.96
N ALA A 12 -9.62 -13.00 -8.04
CA ALA A 12 -8.42 -13.83 -8.02
C ALA A 12 -8.15 -14.37 -6.61
N PRO A 13 -7.53 -15.55 -6.47
CA PRO A 13 -7.15 -16.08 -5.16
C PRO A 13 -6.22 -15.12 -4.41
N PRO A 14 -6.37 -14.94 -3.08
CA PRO A 14 -5.51 -14.05 -2.28
C PRO A 14 -4.02 -14.30 -2.45
N ASP A 15 -3.61 -15.57 -2.54
CA ASP A 15 -2.20 -15.91 -2.73
C ASP A 15 -1.68 -15.45 -4.09
N ARG A 16 -2.50 -15.53 -5.15
CA ARG A 16 -2.14 -15.04 -6.49
C ARG A 16 -1.93 -13.53 -6.49
N VAL A 17 -2.81 -12.80 -5.81
CA VAL A 17 -2.69 -11.33 -5.68
C VAL A 17 -1.46 -10.98 -4.86
N TRP A 18 -1.22 -11.66 -3.73
CA TRP A 18 -0.07 -11.39 -2.87
C TRP A 18 1.28 -11.70 -3.55
N GLN A 19 1.35 -12.72 -4.40
CA GLN A 19 2.55 -12.96 -5.21
C GLN A 19 2.92 -11.78 -6.11
N LEU A 20 1.94 -10.98 -6.56
CA LEU A 20 2.18 -9.77 -7.35
C LEU A 20 2.48 -8.54 -6.47
N ILE A 21 1.66 -8.29 -5.46
CA ILE A 21 1.69 -7.00 -4.74
C ILE A 21 2.44 -7.05 -3.40
N GLY A 22 2.73 -8.25 -2.91
CA GLY A 22 3.29 -8.48 -1.58
C GLY A 22 4.77 -8.11 -1.48
N GLY A 23 5.50 -8.11 -2.59
CA GLY A 23 6.88 -7.64 -2.60
C GLY A 23 6.95 -6.15 -2.23
N PHE A 24 7.69 -5.81 -1.18
CA PHE A 24 7.89 -4.40 -0.80
C PHE A 24 8.56 -3.58 -1.93
N HIS A 25 9.25 -4.22 -2.87
CA HIS A 25 9.82 -3.53 -4.02
C HIS A 25 8.92 -3.52 -5.27
N SER A 26 7.86 -4.33 -5.29
CA SER A 26 7.07 -4.67 -6.49
C SER A 26 6.06 -3.60 -6.89
N LEU A 27 6.05 -2.42 -6.28
CA LEU A 27 5.11 -1.35 -6.63
C LEU A 27 5.10 -1.00 -8.13
N PRO A 28 6.24 -0.88 -8.83
CA PRO A 28 6.23 -0.57 -10.27
C PRO A 28 5.49 -1.61 -11.11
N ASP A 29 5.37 -2.85 -10.62
CA ASP A 29 4.75 -3.96 -11.37
C ASP A 29 3.22 -3.85 -11.44
N TRP A 30 2.60 -3.09 -10.53
CA TRP A 30 1.14 -3.05 -10.39
C TRP A 30 0.53 -1.70 -10.06
N LEU A 31 1.31 -0.74 -9.56
CA LEU A 31 0.84 0.59 -9.17
C LEU A 31 1.33 1.64 -10.18
N PRO A 32 0.48 2.09 -11.13
CA PRO A 32 0.90 2.98 -12.22
C PRO A 32 1.49 4.32 -11.77
N TYR A 33 1.17 4.76 -10.55
CA TYR A 33 1.73 5.97 -9.97
C TYR A 33 3.25 5.90 -9.74
N ILE A 34 3.81 4.69 -9.58
CA ILE A 34 5.21 4.46 -9.28
C ILE A 34 5.94 3.99 -10.55
N ALA A 35 6.81 4.84 -11.07
CA ALA A 35 7.59 4.55 -12.27
C ALA A 35 8.80 3.64 -11.99
N SER A 36 9.44 3.79 -10.84
CA SER A 36 10.55 2.94 -10.43
C SER A 36 10.71 2.87 -8.93
N SER A 37 11.43 1.86 -8.48
CA SER A 37 11.77 1.60 -7.08
C SER A 37 13.24 1.21 -7.01
N ALA A 38 13.95 1.65 -5.97
CA ALA A 38 15.32 1.24 -5.66
C ALA A 38 15.41 0.83 -4.19
N MET A 39 16.06 -0.30 -3.87
CA MET A 39 16.21 -0.77 -2.49
C MET A 39 17.54 -0.36 -1.87
N SER A 40 17.52 -0.09 -0.57
CA SER A 40 18.70 0.10 0.27
C SER A 40 18.50 -0.58 1.64
N GLU A 41 19.50 -0.50 2.51
CA GLU A 41 19.48 -1.10 3.86
C GLU A 41 19.10 -2.60 3.87
N GLY A 42 19.57 -3.36 2.88
CA GLY A 42 19.24 -4.78 2.74
C GLY A 42 17.76 -5.06 2.41
N GLY A 43 17.09 -4.10 1.74
CA GLY A 43 15.69 -4.22 1.32
C GLY A 43 14.67 -3.63 2.31
N ARG A 44 15.12 -3.10 3.44
CA ARG A 44 14.24 -2.45 4.43
C ARG A 44 13.83 -1.04 4.05
N VAL A 45 14.60 -0.37 3.18
CA VAL A 45 14.27 0.97 2.70
C VAL A 45 14.11 0.91 1.19
N ARG A 46 13.07 1.59 0.68
CA ARG A 46 12.87 1.79 -0.76
C ARG A 46 12.82 3.27 -1.09
N THR A 47 13.43 3.64 -2.21
CA THR A 47 13.29 4.96 -2.84
C THR A 47 12.44 4.78 -4.08
N LEU A 48 11.27 5.41 -4.07
CA LEU A 48 10.30 5.38 -5.17
C LEU A 48 10.44 6.64 -6.02
N ARG A 49 10.26 6.47 -7.32
CA ARG A 49 10.06 7.57 -8.26
C ARG A 49 8.61 7.53 -8.75
N SER A 50 7.86 8.61 -8.55
CA SER A 50 6.50 8.71 -9.12
C SER A 50 6.55 9.00 -10.63
N ALA A 51 5.44 8.76 -11.33
CA ALA A 51 5.27 9.16 -12.72
C ALA A 51 5.42 10.69 -12.93
N ALA A 52 5.19 11.49 -11.88
CA ALA A 52 5.43 12.93 -11.86
C ALA A 52 6.88 13.31 -11.46
N ASN A 53 7.79 12.33 -11.43
CA ASN A 53 9.20 12.47 -11.07
C ASN A 53 9.49 12.87 -9.61
N GLU A 54 8.49 12.77 -8.73
CA GLU A 54 8.64 13.00 -7.28
C GLU A 54 9.36 11.83 -6.61
N VAL A 55 10.03 12.11 -5.49
CA VAL A 55 10.77 11.10 -4.71
C VAL A 55 10.05 10.82 -3.40
N ILE A 56 9.82 9.54 -3.13
CA ILE A 56 9.30 9.06 -1.85
C ILE A 56 10.31 8.06 -1.29
N VAL A 57 10.72 8.22 -0.04
CA VAL A 57 11.60 7.28 0.67
C VAL A 57 10.82 6.67 1.81
N GLU A 58 10.77 5.34 1.83
CA GLU A 58 9.92 4.60 2.75
C GLU A 58 10.70 3.48 3.42
N ARG A 59 10.32 3.17 4.66
CA ARG A 59 10.88 2.05 5.43
C ARG A 59 9.81 0.98 5.66
N LEU A 60 10.19 -0.27 5.44
CA LEU A 60 9.43 -1.44 5.82
C LEU A 60 9.51 -1.61 7.34
N GLU A 61 8.36 -1.53 8.00
CA GLU A 61 8.24 -1.65 9.46
C GLU A 61 7.87 -3.07 9.89
N SER A 62 7.02 -3.73 9.11
CA SER A 62 6.61 -5.12 9.38
C SER A 62 6.32 -5.85 8.08
N PHE A 63 6.59 -7.15 8.07
CA PHE A 63 6.29 -8.02 6.94
C PHE A 63 5.80 -9.38 7.44
N ASP A 64 4.58 -9.74 7.09
CA ASP A 64 3.96 -11.01 7.43
C ASP A 64 3.44 -11.68 6.17
N ASN A 65 4.25 -12.60 5.63
CA ASN A 65 3.89 -13.35 4.44
C ASN A 65 2.70 -14.30 4.68
N ARG A 66 2.54 -14.82 5.89
CA ARG A 66 1.47 -15.78 6.22
C ARG A 66 0.12 -15.08 6.24
N ASN A 67 0.07 -13.88 6.82
CA ASN A 67 -1.12 -13.05 6.86
C ASN A 67 -1.26 -12.13 5.64
N ARG A 68 -0.32 -12.20 4.67
CA ARG A 68 -0.27 -11.40 3.45
C ARG A 68 -0.42 -9.91 3.74
N SER A 69 0.42 -9.41 4.64
CA SER A 69 0.37 -8.03 5.11
C SER A 69 1.77 -7.47 5.30
N TYR A 70 1.95 -6.18 5.00
CA TYR A 70 3.14 -5.44 5.40
C TYR A 70 2.78 -4.00 5.77
N SER A 71 3.55 -3.40 6.67
CA SER A 71 3.41 -2.00 7.05
C SER A 71 4.68 -1.21 6.74
N TYR A 72 4.52 0.07 6.41
CA TYR A 72 5.62 0.95 6.05
C TYR A 72 5.38 2.39 6.48
N SER A 73 6.47 3.13 6.66
CA SER A 73 6.49 4.53 7.06
C SER A 73 7.21 5.40 6.04
N PHE A 74 6.90 6.69 6.00
CA PHE A 74 7.67 7.66 5.22
C PHE A 74 8.91 8.12 6.00
N LEU A 75 10.07 8.03 5.35
CA LEU A 75 11.29 8.72 5.78
C LEU A 75 11.41 10.09 5.12
N ALA A 76 10.96 10.20 3.87
CA ALA A 76 10.84 11.46 3.15
C ALA A 76 9.72 11.36 2.11
N SER A 77 8.88 12.38 1.97
CA SER A 77 7.85 12.43 0.94
C SER A 77 7.51 13.89 0.59
N PRO A 78 6.95 14.16 -0.60
CA PRO A 78 6.43 15.48 -0.95
C PRO A 78 5.07 15.78 -0.28
N PHE A 79 4.45 14.79 0.37
CA PHE A 79 3.12 14.91 0.94
C PHE A 79 3.15 15.60 2.31
N PRO A 80 2.14 16.43 2.65
CA PRO A 80 2.07 17.14 3.92
C PRO A 80 1.57 16.24 5.06
N ALA A 81 2.17 15.06 5.23
CA ALA A 81 1.85 14.10 6.26
C ALA A 81 3.06 13.84 7.17
N SER A 82 2.83 13.87 8.47
CA SER A 82 3.80 13.48 9.50
C SER A 82 3.33 12.21 10.20
N ASP A 83 4.27 11.44 10.75
CA ASP A 83 4.01 10.16 11.44
C ASP A 83 3.20 9.18 10.58
N TYR A 84 3.46 9.19 9.27
CA TYR A 84 2.74 8.34 8.31
C TYR A 84 3.08 6.87 8.52
N LEU A 85 2.03 6.06 8.70
CA LEU A 85 2.11 4.60 8.74
C LEU A 85 0.98 4.04 7.88
N ALA A 86 1.34 3.21 6.90
CA ALA A 86 0.38 2.52 6.05
C ALA A 86 0.57 1.01 6.14
N THR A 87 -0.51 0.28 5.87
CA THR A 87 -0.53 -1.18 5.82
C THR A 87 -1.19 -1.63 4.53
N LEU A 88 -0.49 -2.44 3.74
CA LEU A 88 -1.06 -3.18 2.61
C LEU A 88 -1.39 -4.58 3.09
N SER A 89 -2.59 -5.09 2.80
CA SER A 89 -2.96 -6.46 3.12
C SER A 89 -3.84 -7.11 2.06
N VAL A 90 -3.74 -8.42 1.90
CA VAL A 90 -4.60 -9.22 1.02
C VAL A 90 -5.36 -10.26 1.84
N ARG A 91 -6.68 -10.11 1.87
CA ARG A 91 -7.59 -10.97 2.62
C ARG A 91 -8.54 -11.67 1.66
N HIS A 92 -9.14 -12.77 2.11
CA HIS A 92 -10.29 -13.32 1.41
C HIS A 92 -11.42 -12.28 1.42
N ALA A 93 -12.07 -12.08 0.28
CA ALA A 93 -13.31 -11.33 0.24
C ALA A 93 -14.31 -12.01 1.19
N SER A 94 -14.73 -11.30 2.23
CA SER A 94 -15.88 -11.74 3.01
C SER A 94 -17.10 -11.57 2.12
N SER A 95 -17.89 -12.63 1.93
CA SER A 95 -19.19 -12.53 1.29
C SER A 95 -20.09 -11.59 2.13
N ARG A 96 -20.06 -10.29 1.86
CA ARG A 96 -21.08 -9.34 2.31
C ARG A 96 -21.67 -8.66 1.07
N PRO A 97 -23.01 -8.61 0.95
CA PRO A 97 -23.63 -7.87 -0.13
C PRO A 97 -23.24 -6.40 0.00
N ARG A 98 -22.88 -5.81 -1.14
CA ARG A 98 -22.58 -4.38 -1.35
C ARG A 98 -23.44 -3.49 -0.44
N SER A 99 -22.86 -2.96 0.63
CA SER A 99 -23.41 -1.80 1.34
C SER A 99 -23.03 -0.56 0.54
N GLU A 100 -24.02 0.10 -0.06
CA GLU A 100 -23.88 1.41 -0.70
C GLU A 100 -23.35 2.44 0.32
N PRO A 101 -22.46 3.36 -0.07
CA PRO A 101 -22.06 4.45 0.81
C PRO A 101 -23.22 5.45 0.96
N ALA A 102 -23.82 5.48 2.15
CA ALA A 102 -24.60 6.62 2.61
C ALA A 102 -23.63 7.78 2.89
N PHE A 103 -23.57 8.75 1.98
CA PHE A 103 -23.06 10.09 2.31
C PHE A 103 -24.16 10.83 3.07
N ASP A 104 -24.06 10.89 4.39
CA ASP A 104 -24.82 11.85 5.19
C ASP A 104 -23.85 12.98 5.54
N ALA A 105 -24.04 14.14 4.88
CA ALA A 105 -23.30 15.36 5.15
C ALA A 105 -24.17 16.26 6.05
N PRO A 106 -23.68 16.72 7.21
CA PRO A 106 -24.42 17.71 7.99
C PRO A 106 -24.32 19.10 7.36
N VAL A 107 -25.43 19.84 7.43
CA VAL A 107 -25.52 21.30 7.23
C VAL A 107 -24.77 22.06 8.31
#